data_AF-A0A7R9N2H1-F1
#
_entry.id   AF-A0A7R9N2H1-F1
#
_cell.length_a   1.000
_cell.length_b   1.000
_cell.length_c   1.000
_cell.angle_alpha   90.00
_cell.angle_beta   90.00
_cell.angle_gamma   90.00
#
_symmetry.space_group_name_H-M   'P 1'
#
loop_
_entity.id
_entity.type
_entity.pdbx_description
1 polymer ?
#
loop_
_entity_poly.entity_id
_entity_poly.type
_entity_poly.pdbx_seq_one_letter_code
_entity_poly.pdbx_strand_id
1 'polypeptide(L)'
;MILHLKTNRAGALYELLGEFATRGIDLTRIESRPTKKALEDYLFYIDFKGRVDDEKVKSLLNGIEKHVDMLKVLGSYSAAERA
;
A
#
# COMPACT_ATOMS: atom_id res chain seq x y z
N MET A 1 3.71 1.15 4.78
CA MET A 1 2.44 1.91 4.93
C MET A 1 1.32 0.98 5.38
N ILE A 2 0.24 1.52 5.94
CA ILE A 2 -0.98 0.78 6.30
C ILE A 2 -2.14 1.34 5.48
N LEU A 3 -3.00 0.48 4.95
CA LEU A 3 -4.20 0.88 4.25
C LEU A 3 -5.40 -0.02 4.56
N HIS A 4 -6.60 0.53 4.41
CA HIS A 4 -7.87 -0.21 4.43
C HIS A 4 -8.61 0.05 3.12
N LEU A 5 -9.10 -1.02 2.48
CA LEU A 5 -9.79 -0.90 1.19
C LEU A 5 -11.17 -0.29 1.40
N LYS A 6 -11.55 0.63 0.52
CA LYS A 6 -12.87 1.28 0.56
C LYS A 6 -14.03 0.29 0.37
N THR A 7 -13.81 -0.77 -0.41
CA THR A 7 -14.79 -1.83 -0.64
C THR A 7 -14.07 -3.16 -0.76
N ASN A 8 -14.36 -4.09 0.14
CA ASN A 8 -13.83 -5.45 0.06
C ASN A 8 -14.62 -6.24 -0.99
N ARG A 9 -14.06 -6.35 -2.19
CA ARG A 9 -14.62 -7.14 -3.31
C ARG A 9 -13.52 -7.83 -4.09
N ALA A 10 -13.90 -8.82 -4.88
CA ALA A 10 -13.02 -9.44 -5.85
C ALA A 10 -12.36 -8.37 -6.74
N GLY A 11 -11.03 -8.47 -6.89
CA GLY A 11 -10.22 -7.54 -7.70
C GLY A 11 -9.82 -6.24 -7.00
N ALA A 12 -10.38 -5.87 -5.84
CA ALA A 12 -10.05 -4.59 -5.19
C ALA A 12 -8.56 -4.46 -4.85
N LEU A 13 -7.96 -5.52 -4.30
CA LEU A 13 -6.52 -5.54 -4.04
C LEU A 13 -5.71 -5.52 -5.34
N TYR A 14 -6.14 -6.24 -6.37
CA TYR A 14 -5.44 -6.26 -7.66
C TYR A 14 -5.37 -4.86 -8.29
N GLU A 15 -6.48 -4.13 -8.29
CA GLU A 15 -6.53 -2.75 -8.79
C GLU A 15 -5.58 -1.83 -8.01
N LEU A 16 -5.57 -1.95 -6.68
CA LEU A 16 -4.64 -1.20 -5.83
C LEU A 16 -3.17 -1.53 -6.14
N LEU A 17 -2.84 -2.82 -6.32
CA LEU A 17 -1.49 -3.24 -6.71
C LEU A 17 -1.13 -2.82 -8.14
N GLY A 18 -2.13 -2.60 -8.99
CA GLY A 18 -1.98 -2.00 -10.31
C GLY A 18 -1.35 -0.60 -10.28
N GLU A 19 -1.61 0.21 -9.25
CA GLU A 19 -0.99 1.52 -9.09
C GLU A 19 0.54 1.43 -8.93
N PHE A 20 1.03 0.39 -8.25
CA PHE A 20 2.46 0.11 -8.13
C PHE A 20 3.04 -0.42 -9.45
N ALA A 21 2.35 -1.36 -10.08
CA ALA A 21 2.80 -2.03 -11.30
C ALA A 21 2.92 -1.03 -12.48
N THR A 22 1.91 -0.19 -12.68
CA THR A 22 1.89 0.83 -13.74
C THR A 22 3.01 1.86 -13.61
N ARG A 23 3.49 2.09 -12.39
CA ARG A 23 4.63 2.97 -12.12
C ARG A 23 5.95 2.21 -12.08
N GLY A 24 5.96 0.88 -12.06
CA GLY A 24 7.19 0.09 -11.85
C GLY A 24 7.82 0.38 -10.49
N ILE A 25 7.03 0.28 -9.42
CA ILE A 25 7.49 0.39 -8.04
C ILE A 25 7.51 -1.02 -7.42
N ASP A 26 8.68 -1.44 -6.97
CA ASP A 26 8.86 -2.75 -6.34
C ASP A 26 8.22 -2.80 -4.95
N LEU A 27 7.35 -3.79 -4.74
CA LEU A 27 6.90 -4.17 -3.40
C LEU A 27 7.96 -5.06 -2.73
N THR A 28 8.24 -4.79 -1.46
CA THR A 28 9.13 -5.60 -0.62
C THR A 28 8.37 -6.41 0.40
N ARG A 29 7.15 -5.99 0.76
CA ARG A 29 6.27 -6.73 1.66
C ARG A 29 4.81 -6.39 1.41
N ILE A 30 3.96 -7.39 1.49
CA ILE A 30 2.50 -7.24 1.55
C ILE A 30 1.94 -8.25 2.55
N GLU A 31 1.21 -7.75 3.54
CA GLU A 31 0.54 -8.58 4.54
C GLU A 31 -0.89 -8.09 4.76
N SER A 32 -1.86 -9.00 4.79
CA SER A 32 -3.22 -8.72 5.24
C SER A 32 -3.36 -9.03 6.74
N ARG A 33 -4.09 -8.19 7.46
CA ARG A 33 -4.42 -8.41 8.88
C ARG A 33 -5.89 -8.06 9.13
N PRO A 34 -6.68 -8.95 9.77
CA PRO A 34 -8.06 -8.66 10.11
C PRO A 34 -8.13 -7.53 11.16
N THR A 35 -9.06 -6.59 11.00
CA THR A 35 -9.22 -5.45 11.96
C THR A 35 -9.84 -5.85 13.29
N LYS A 36 -10.33 -7.09 13.41
CA LYS A 36 -11.17 -7.57 14.53
C LYS A 36 -12.51 -6.83 14.68
N LYS A 37 -12.87 -5.91 13.78
CA LYS A 37 -14.15 -5.18 13.79
C LYS A 37 -15.24 -5.93 13.06
N ALA A 38 -14.91 -6.63 11.97
CA ALA A 38 -15.81 -7.47 11.20
C ALA A 38 -15.05 -8.65 10.56
N LEU A 39 -15.79 -9.71 10.19
CA LEU A 39 -15.26 -10.94 9.58
C LEU A 39 -14.59 -10.73 8.20
N GLU A 40 -14.86 -9.59 7.56
CA GLU A 40 -14.42 -9.28 6.19
C GLU A 40 -13.69 -7.93 6.09
N ASP A 41 -13.20 -7.40 7.21
CA ASP A 41 -12.50 -6.12 7.29
C ASP A 41 -11.00 -6.36 7.50
N TYR A 42 -10.19 -5.91 6.54
CA TYR A 42 -8.76 -6.19 6.44
C TYR A 42 -7.93 -4.92 6.26
N LEU A 43 -6.90 -4.79 7.09
CA LEU A 43 -5.79 -3.87 6.87
C LEU A 43 -4.73 -4.55 6.03
N PHE A 44 -4.15 -3.79 5.10
CA PHE A 44 -2.96 -4.19 4.38
C PHE A 44 -1.76 -3.38 4.85
N TYR A 45 -0.69 -4.10 5.16
CA TYR A 45 0.61 -3.55 5.46
C TYR A 45 1.46 -3.75 4.21
N ILE A 46 1.92 -2.64 3.62
CA ILE A 46 2.68 -2.65 2.37
C ILE A 46 3.98 -1.91 2.56
N ASP A 47 5.09 -2.58 2.29
CA ASP A 47 6.40 -1.96 2.15
C ASP A 47 6.86 -2.06 0.69
N PHE A 48 7.53 -1.02 0.23
CA PHE A 48 7.93 -0.88 -1.17
C PHE A 48 9.19 -0.02 -1.27
N LYS A 49 9.90 -0.13 -2.39
CA LYS A 49 11.09 0.69 -2.65
C LYS A 49 10.67 2.07 -3.12
N GLY A 50 11.10 3.09 -2.40
CA GLY A 50 10.86 4.47 -2.76
C GLY A 50 10.94 5.38 -1.55
N ARG A 51 11.10 6.67 -1.80
CA ARG A 51 11.07 7.70 -0.76
C ARG A 51 9.81 8.54 -0.90
N VAL A 52 9.29 9.02 0.22
CA VAL A 52 8.04 9.80 0.23
C VAL A 52 8.18 11.18 -0.47
N ASP A 53 9.41 11.67 -0.59
CA ASP A 53 9.74 12.93 -1.27
C ASP A 53 9.81 12.80 -2.81
N ASP A 54 9.90 11.57 -3.33
CA ASP A 54 9.94 11.29 -4.77
C ASP A 54 8.56 11.53 -5.42
N GLU A 55 8.54 12.29 -6.52
CA GLU A 55 7.33 12.57 -7.31
C GLU A 55 6.62 11.30 -7.76
N LYS A 56 7.37 10.24 -8.06
CA LYS A 56 6.81 8.94 -8.44
C LYS A 56 5.99 8.32 -7.31
N VAL A 57 6.46 8.45 -6.07
CA VAL A 57 5.78 7.94 -4.87
C VAL A 57 4.61 8.84 -4.50
N LYS A 58 4.71 10.15 -4.64
CA LYS A 58 3.56 11.07 -4.46
C LYS A 58 2.43 10.72 -5.42
N SER A 59 2.76 10.48 -6.70
CA SER A 59 1.79 10.04 -7.72
C SER A 59 1.17 8.67 -7.39
N LEU A 60 1.94 7.74 -6.83
CA LEU A 60 1.43 6.47 -6.33
C LEU A 60 0.42 6.67 -5.19
N LEU A 61 0.76 7.47 -4.18
CA LEU A 61 -0.11 7.70 -3.03
C LEU A 61 -1.44 8.33 -3.44
N ASN A 62 -1.41 9.32 -4.34
CA ASN A 62 -2.62 9.94 -4.90
C ASN A 62 -3.49 8.94 -5.70
N GLY A 63 -2.87 7.95 -6.34
CA GLY A 63 -3.59 6.86 -7.02
C GLY A 63 -4.29 5.95 -6.01
N ILE A 64 -3.53 5.49 -5.01
CA ILE A 64 -4.02 4.59 -3.94
C ILE A 64 -5.18 5.21 -3.16
N GLU A 65 -5.15 6.51 -2.87
CA GLU A 65 -6.24 7.22 -2.15
C GLU A 65 -7.63 7.01 -2.77
N LYS A 66 -7.73 6.68 -4.05
CA LYS A 66 -9.00 6.40 -4.72
C LYS A 66 -9.59 5.03 -4.37
N HIS A 67 -8.75 4.09 -3.95
CA HIS A 67 -9.11 2.69 -3.66
C HIS A 67 -9.35 2.43 -2.17
N VAL A 68 -8.93 3.35 -1.31
CA VAL A 68 -8.86 3.17 0.14
C VAL A 68 -9.72 4.21 0.84
N ASP A 69 -10.27 3.85 2.00
CA ASP A 69 -10.93 4.82 2.90
C ASP A 69 -10.00 5.24 4.05
N MET A 70 -8.88 4.54 4.21
CA MET A 70 -7.81 4.88 5.14
C MET A 70 -6.45 4.56 4.51
N LEU A 71 -5.58 5.56 4.51
CA LEU A 71 -4.19 5.46 4.12
C LEU A 71 -3.33 6.09 5.21
N LYS A 72 -2.35 5.34 5.71
CA LYS A 72 -1.38 5.83 6.69
C LYS A 72 0.04 5.48 6.27
N VAL A 73 0.79 6.52 5.89
CA VAL A 73 2.24 6.41 5.70
C VAL A 73 2.91 6.39 7.07
N LEU A 74 3.65 5.31 7.37
CA LEU A 74 4.33 5.16 8.66
C LEU A 74 5.73 5.79 8.69
N GLY A 75 6.30 6.07 7.52
CA GLY A 75 7.63 6.65 7.36
C GLY A 75 8.36 6.06 6.16
N SER A 76 9.58 6.57 5.94
CA SER A 76 10.56 6.06 4.98
C SER A 76 11.88 5.90 5.73
N TYR A 77 12.56 4.77 5.53
CA TYR A 77 13.81 4.43 6.20
C TYR A 77 14.81 3.88 5.18
N SER A 78 16.10 3.98 5.48
CA SER A 78 17.14 3.40 4.63
C SER A 78 17.04 1.89 4.63
N ALA A 79 17.13 1.27 3.45
CA ALA A 79 17.23 -0.18 3.36
C ALA A 79 18.47 -0.66 4.12
N ALA A 80 18.34 -1.79 4.83
CA ALA A 80 19.49 -2.43 5.45
C ALA A 80 20.47 -2.85 4.36
N GLU A 81 21.75 -2.50 4.52
CA GLU A 81 22.81 -3.01 3.67
C GLU A 81 22.95 -4.52 3.90
N ARG A 82 23.01 -5.29 2.81
CA ARG A 82 23.37 -6.70 2.89
C ARG A 82 24.87 -6.76 3.14
N ALA A 83 25.27 -7.40 4.25
CA ALA A 83 26.66 -7.74 4.53
C ALA A 83 27.19 -8.78 3.53
#